data_AF-R7XYM4-F1
#
_entry.id   AF-R7XYM4-F1
#
_cell.length_a   1.000
_cell.length_b   1.000
_cell.length_c   1.000
_cell.angle_alpha   90.00
_cell.angle_beta   90.00
_cell.angle_gamma   90.00
#
_symmetry.space_group_name_H-M   'P 1'
#
loop_
_entity.id
_entity.type
_entity.pdbx_description
1 polymer ?
#
loop_
_entity_poly.entity_id
_entity_poly.type
_entity_poly.pdbx_seq_one_letter_code
_entity_poly.pdbx_strand_id
1 'polypeptide(L)'
;MSEQKSPAQLEAEIEAQRLGLAETVDQLTAKLDVKSHARARAAEARDRATTADGKPRPEVVAAAGALVAVVVALVALRRHRR
;
A
#
# COMPACT_ATOMS: atom_id res chain seq x y z
N MET A 1 -50.09 10.15 -0.86
CA MET A 1 -49.85 11.57 -0.58
C MET A 1 -48.36 11.78 -0.59
N SER A 2 -47.85 12.58 -1.53
CA SER A 2 -46.42 12.88 -1.59
C SER A 2 -46.09 13.81 -0.42
N GLU A 3 -45.31 13.32 0.53
CA GLU A 3 -44.82 14.12 1.65
C GLU A 3 -43.82 15.14 1.11
N GLN A 4 -44.33 16.32 0.72
CA GLN A 4 -43.50 17.42 0.23
C GLN A 4 -42.78 18.02 1.44
N LYS A 5 -41.53 17.59 1.64
CA LYS A 5 -40.64 18.18 2.65
C LYS A 5 -40.52 19.69 2.41
N SER A 6 -40.62 20.46 3.49
CA SER A 6 -40.42 21.91 3.42
C SER A 6 -38.97 22.24 3.04
N PRO A 7 -38.70 23.40 2.41
CA PRO A 7 -37.35 23.81 2.06
C PRO A 7 -36.36 23.77 3.25
N ALA A 8 -36.79 24.20 4.43
CA ALA A 8 -35.98 24.17 5.65
C ALA A 8 -35.60 22.73 6.10
N GLN A 9 -36.48 21.76 5.87
CA GLN A 9 -36.19 20.35 6.19
C GLN A 9 -35.19 19.74 5.20
N LEU A 10 -35.25 20.14 3.92
CA LEU A 10 -34.27 19.72 2.91
C LEU A 10 -32.88 20.30 3.21
N GLU A 11 -32.80 21.57 3.61
CA GLU A 11 -31.53 22.20 4.01
C GLU A 11 -30.88 21.50 5.20
N ALA A 12 -31.66 21.17 6.23
CA ALA A 12 -31.18 20.44 7.40
C ALA A 12 -30.64 19.04 7.05
N GLU A 13 -31.31 18.32 6.14
CA GLU A 13 -30.85 17.01 5.66
C GLU A 13 -29.56 17.09 4.83
N ILE A 14 -29.43 18.13 3.98
CA ILE A 14 -28.23 18.36 3.19
C ILE A 14 -27.03 18.62 4.10
N GLU A 15 -27.20 19.41 5.16
CA GLU A 15 -26.11 19.70 6.09
C GLU A 15 -25.69 18.44 6.87
N ALA A 16 -26.66 17.64 7.33
CA ALA A 16 -26.39 16.36 7.97
C ALA A 16 -25.65 15.37 7.04
N GLN A 17 -26.03 15.31 5.76
CA GLN A 17 -25.36 14.46 4.78
C GLN A 17 -23.95 14.95 4.46
N ARG A 18 -23.72 16.27 4.39
CA ARG A 18 -22.37 16.84 4.17
C ARG A 18 -21.40 16.43 5.27
N LEU A 19 -21.84 16.45 6.52
CA LEU A 19 -21.02 16.01 7.65
C LEU A 19 -20.65 14.52 7.55
N GLY A 20 -21.61 13.65 7.22
CA GLY A 20 -21.35 12.21 7.05
C GLY A 20 -20.44 11.88 5.84
N LEU A 21 -20.54 12.66 4.77
CA LEU A 21 -19.68 12.51 3.59
C LEU A 21 -18.25 12.97 3.87
N ALA A 22 -18.05 14.06 4.62
CA ALA A 22 -16.72 14.51 5.02
C ALA A 22 -15.97 13.43 5.81
N GLU A 23 -16.63 12.83 6.80
CA GLU A 23 -16.06 11.71 7.57
C GLU A 23 -15.71 10.51 6.68
N THR A 24 -16.58 10.17 5.74
CA THR A 24 -16.37 9.03 4.83
C THR A 24 -15.20 9.28 3.88
N VAL A 25 -15.06 10.51 3.36
CA VAL A 25 -13.96 10.90 2.46
C VAL A 25 -12.62 10.87 3.20
N ASP A 26 -12.56 11.33 4.45
CA ASP A 26 -11.35 11.27 5.27
C ASP A 26 -10.92 9.82 5.53
N GLN A 27 -11.87 8.94 5.86
CA GLN A 27 -11.60 7.50 6.03
C GLN A 27 -11.13 6.82 4.73
N LEU A 28 -11.71 7.20 3.59
CA LEU A 28 -11.27 6.66 2.29
C LEU A 28 -9.88 7.18 1.91
N THR A 29 -9.59 8.44 2.19
CA THR A 29 -8.27 9.05 1.96
C THR A 29 -7.21 8.35 2.80
N ALA A 30 -7.51 8.06 4.08
CA ALA A 30 -6.62 7.29 4.94
C ALA A 30 -6.36 5.87 4.41
N LYS A 31 -7.40 5.19 3.89
CA LYS A 31 -7.25 3.84 3.30
C LYS A 31 -6.54 3.84 1.95
N LEU A 32 -6.68 4.92 1.17
CA LEU A 32 -6.11 5.07 -0.16
C LEU A 32 -4.71 5.69 -0.16
N ASP A 33 -4.17 6.07 1.00
CA ASP A 33 -2.78 6.47 1.15
C ASP A 33 -1.81 5.26 1.11
N VAL A 34 -1.99 4.43 0.08
CA VAL A 34 -1.15 3.28 -0.27
C VAL A 34 0.28 3.75 -0.53
N LYS A 35 0.48 5.00 -0.98
CA LYS A 35 1.80 5.55 -1.27
C LYS A 35 2.61 5.77 0.01
N SER A 36 2.03 6.38 1.04
CA SER A 36 2.73 6.52 2.32
C SER A 36 2.95 5.17 2.97
N HIS A 37 1.95 4.28 2.94
CA HIS A 37 2.09 2.91 3.44
C HIS A 37 3.18 2.13 2.71
N ALA A 38 3.26 2.22 1.39
CA ALA A 38 4.30 1.57 0.60
C ALA A 38 5.69 2.15 0.91
N ARG A 39 5.81 3.48 1.06
CA ARG A 39 7.07 4.12 1.46
C ARG A 39 7.51 3.71 2.85
N ALA A 40 6.58 3.66 3.81
CA ALA A 40 6.87 3.22 5.18
C ALA A 40 7.35 1.77 5.21
N ARG A 41 6.69 0.87 4.48
CA ARG A 41 7.10 -0.54 4.36
C ARG A 41 8.46 -0.69 3.67
N ALA A 42 8.73 0.11 2.64
CA ALA A 42 10.01 0.11 1.95
C ALA A 42 11.15 0.61 2.86
N ALA A 43 10.90 1.66 3.65
CA ALA A 43 11.85 2.15 4.65
C ALA A 43 12.13 1.09 5.71
N GLU A 44 11.08 0.46 6.26
CA GLU A 44 11.20 -0.61 7.26
C GLU A 44 11.98 -1.82 6.73
N ALA A 45 11.75 -2.20 5.47
CA ALA A 45 12.49 -3.27 4.80
C ALA A 45 13.95 -2.90 4.55
N ARG A 46 14.21 -1.63 4.18
CA ARG A 46 15.56 -1.10 4.00
C ARG A 46 16.32 -1.12 5.31
N ASP A 47 15.74 -0.62 6.40
CA ASP A 47 16.35 -0.58 7.72
C ASP A 47 16.72 -1.99 8.20
N ARG A 48 15.85 -2.98 7.98
CA ARG A 48 16.14 -4.40 8.27
C ARG A 48 17.24 -5.00 7.39
N ALA A 49 17.35 -4.53 6.15
CA ALA A 49 18.32 -5.01 5.17
C ALA A 49 19.67 -4.28 5.25
N THR A 50 19.76 -3.15 5.93
CA THR A 50 20.99 -2.35 6.10
C THR A 50 21.61 -2.52 7.48
N THR A 51 22.94 -2.42 7.54
CA THR A 51 23.73 -2.30 8.78
C THR A 51 23.63 -0.88 9.33
N ALA A 52 24.09 -0.65 10.58
CA ALA A 52 24.08 0.67 11.23
C ALA A 52 24.80 1.77 10.42
N ASP A 53 25.75 1.39 9.55
CA ASP A 53 26.48 2.29 8.64
C ASP A 53 25.78 2.52 7.29
N GLY A 54 24.53 2.07 7.12
CA GLY A 54 23.74 2.21 5.89
C GLY A 54 24.16 1.28 4.75
N LYS A 55 25.10 0.36 4.97
CA LYS A 55 25.52 -0.65 3.98
C LYS A 55 24.58 -1.86 4.01
N PRO A 56 24.16 -2.42 2.87
CA PRO A 56 23.39 -3.67 2.84
C PRO A 56 24.12 -4.76 3.62
N ARG A 57 23.40 -5.48 4.49
CA ARG A 57 23.99 -6.57 5.28
C ARG A 57 24.59 -7.61 4.33
N PRO A 58 25.84 -8.06 4.55
CA PRO A 58 26.51 -8.99 3.66
C PRO A 58 25.75 -10.32 3.52
N GLU A 59 25.09 -10.77 4.59
CA GLU A 59 24.19 -11.93 4.59
C GLU A 59 23.01 -11.78 3.61
N VAL A 60 22.40 -10.59 3.55
CA VAL A 60 21.26 -10.30 2.67
C VAL A 60 21.71 -10.27 1.21
N VAL A 61 22.87 -9.67 0.93
CA VAL A 61 23.45 -9.64 -0.42
C VAL A 61 23.81 -11.05 -0.90
N ALA A 62 24.41 -11.86 -0.04
CA ALA A 62 24.74 -13.25 -0.36
C ALA A 62 23.49 -14.09 -0.61
N ALA A 63 22.45 -13.95 0.23
CA ALA A 63 21.19 -14.66 0.07
C ALA A 63 20.46 -14.27 -1.24
N ALA A 64 20.43 -12.98 -1.56
CA ALA A 64 19.86 -12.49 -2.82
C ALA A 64 20.62 -13.04 -4.04
N GLY A 65 21.96 -13.02 -4.00
CA GLY A 65 22.79 -13.60 -5.06
C GLY A 65 22.57 -15.09 -5.26
N ALA A 66 22.48 -15.86 -4.16
CA ALA A 66 22.21 -17.29 -4.22
C ALA A 66 20.84 -17.59 -4.85
N LEU A 67 19.80 -16.82 -4.50
CA LEU A 67 18.47 -16.99 -5.06
C LEU A 67 18.45 -16.74 -6.58
N VAL A 68 19.12 -15.69 -7.04
CA VAL A 68 19.28 -15.39 -8.47
C VAL A 68 19.99 -16.53 -9.18
N ALA A 69 21.09 -17.04 -8.62
CA ALA A 69 21.83 -18.16 -9.21
C ALA A 69 20.96 -19.42 -9.35
N VAL A 70 20.15 -19.75 -8.33
CA VAL A 70 19.21 -20.87 -8.37
C VAL A 70 18.17 -20.70 -9.47
N VAL A 71 17.59 -19.50 -9.61
CA VAL A 71 16.60 -19.21 -10.67
C VAL A 71 17.23 -19.36 -12.05
N VAL A 72 18.43 -18.80 -12.25
CA VAL A 72 19.15 -18.91 -13.53
C VAL A 72 19.46 -20.38 -13.85
N ALA A 73 19.97 -21.15 -12.88
CA ALA A 73 20.24 -22.57 -13.05
C ALA A 73 18.96 -23.35 -13.40
N LEU A 74 17.84 -23.10 -12.71
CA LEU A 74 16.55 -23.72 -13.01
C LEU A 74 16.05 -23.41 -14.42
N VAL A 75 16.17 -22.15 -14.85
CA VAL A 75 15.77 -21.72 -16.20
C VAL A 75 16.67 -22.36 -17.26
N ALA A 76 17.98 -22.40 -17.04
CA ALA A 76 18.93 -23.05 -17.94
C ALA A 76 18.65 -24.56 -18.06
N LEU A 77 18.41 -25.25 -16.94
CA LEU A 77 18.04 -26.67 -16.92
C LEU A 77 16.69 -26.92 -17.62
N ARG A 78 15.72 -26.03 -17.45
CA ARG A 78 14.43 -26.11 -18.16
C ARG A 78 14.57 -25.88 -19.66
N ARG A 79 15.49 -25.00 -20.08
CA ARG A 79 15.77 -24.77 -21.50
C ARG A 79 16.53 -25.93 -22.14
N HIS A 80 17.44 -26.58 -21.42
CA HIS A 80 18.22 -27.70 -21.93
C HIS A 80 17.41 -29.02 -21.99
N ARG A 81 16.31 -29.11 -21.24
CA ARG A 81 15.41 -30.28 -21.24
C ARG A 81 14.22 -30.16 -22.21
N ARG A 82 14.09 -29.04 -22.92
CA ARG A 82 13.13 -28.84 -24.01
C ARG A 82 13.85 -28.95 -25.33
#